data_AF-A0A8X6KGL6-F1
#
_entry.id   AF-A0A8X6KGL6-F1
#
_cell.length_a   1.000
_cell.length_b   1.000
_cell.length_c   1.000
_cell.angle_alpha   90.00
_cell.angle_beta   90.00
_cell.angle_gamma   90.00
#
_symmetry.space_group_name_H-M   'P 1'
#
loop_
_entity.id
_entity.type
_entity.pdbx_description
1 polymer ?
#
loop_
_entity_poly.entity_id
_entity_poly.type
_entity_poly.pdbx_seq_one_letter_code
_entity_poly.pdbx_strand_id
1 'polypeptide(L)' 'MNCDFRVTLCYKKGKKLCYSKLEAFRVTSTCSDVRLQDILDHTCFRLCQYLYKVLEGYNVEEQSNLEMIGKWDCDV' A
#
# COMPACT_ATOMS: atom_id res chain seq x y z
N MET A 1 -14.51 30.39 8.59
CA MET A 1 -14.46 29.04 8.00
C MET A 1 -13.27 28.29 8.61
N ASN A 2 -13.48 27.59 9.73
CA ASN A 2 -12.46 26.74 10.36
C ASN A 2 -12.72 25.29 9.96
N CYS A 3 -12.54 24.97 8.67
CA CYS A 3 -12.41 23.58 8.25
C CYS A 3 -11.03 23.08 8.66
N ASP A 4 -10.93 22.73 9.94
CA ASP A 4 -10.36 21.48 10.39
C ASP A 4 -8.91 21.16 9.98
N PHE A 5 -7.99 21.88 10.63
CA PHE A 5 -6.55 21.58 10.60
C PHE A 5 -6.25 20.13 11.03
N ARG A 6 -7.11 19.51 11.87
CA ARG A 6 -6.96 18.11 12.31
C ARG A 6 -7.34 17.12 11.21
N VAL A 7 -8.44 17.34 10.49
CA VAL A 7 -8.81 16.51 9.33
C VAL A 7 -7.73 16.56 8.24
N THR A 8 -7.15 17.74 7.98
CA THR A 8 -6.04 17.87 7.01
C THR A 8 -4.79 17.12 7.47
N LEU A 9 -4.48 17.12 8.78
CA LEU A 9 -3.35 16.37 9.33
C LEU A 9 -3.57 14.85 9.25
N CYS A 10 -4.79 14.38 9.53
CA CYS A 10 -5.19 12.97 9.38
C CYS A 10 -5.09 12.52 7.93
N TYR A 11 -5.52 13.34 6.97
CA TYR A 11 -5.39 13.05 5.54
C TYR A 11 -3.93 12.92 5.09
N LYS A 12 -3.06 13.87 5.50
CA LYS A 12 -1.63 13.82 5.16
C LYS A 12 -0.93 12.61 5.78
N LYS A 13 -1.28 12.24 7.02
CA LYS A 13 -0.74 11.04 7.68
C LYS A 13 -1.28 9.76 7.04
N GLY A 14 -2.57 9.72 6.71
CA GLY A 14 -3.21 8.59 6.03
C GLY A 14 -2.62 8.32 4.65
N LYS A 15 -2.36 9.36 3.85
CA LYS A 15 -1.68 9.21 2.55
C LYS A 15 -0.35 8.49 2.67
N LYS A 16 0.47 8.80 3.67
CA LYS A 16 1.77 8.12 3.88
C LYS A 16 1.64 6.62 4.18
N LEU A 17 0.47 6.16 4.61
CA LEU A 17 0.19 4.73 4.84
C LEU A 17 -0.31 4.03 3.57
N CYS A 18 -0.82 4.78 2.59
CA CYS A 18 -1.45 4.24 1.38
C CYS A 18 -0.52 4.23 0.16
N TYR A 19 0.54 5.03 0.17
CA TYR A 19 1.50 5.12 -0.95
C TYR A 19 2.87 4.55 -0.57
N SER A 20 3.55 4.00 -1.57
CA SER A 20 4.93 3.54 -1.46
C SER A 20 5.90 4.66 -1.08
N LYS A 21 7.13 4.30 -0.73
CA LYS A 21 8.19 5.26 -0.38
C LYS A 21 8.43 6.24 -1.53
N LEU A 22 8.82 7.48 -1.21
CA LEU A 22 9.09 8.52 -2.21
C LEU A 22 10.16 8.11 -3.23
N GLU A 23 11.12 7.28 -2.82
CA GLU A 23 12.17 6.72 -3.68
C GLU A 23 11.63 5.82 -4.81
N ALA A 24 10.40 5.32 -4.69
CA ALA A 24 9.73 4.57 -5.74
C ALA A 24 9.32 5.45 -6.91
N PHE A 25 9.21 6.77 -6.72
CA PHE A 25 8.69 7.71 -7.70
C PHE A 25 9.82 8.57 -8.28
N ARG A 26 9.85 8.69 -9.60
CA ARG A 26 10.70 9.63 -10.32
C ARG A 26 9.84 10.54 -11.18
N VAL A 27 9.78 11.82 -10.81
CA VAL A 27 9.02 12.83 -11.55
C VAL A 27 9.99 13.85 -12.12
N THR A 28 9.94 14.03 -13.43
CA THR A 28 10.66 15.07 -14.18
C THR A 28 9.64 16.00 -14.85
N SER A 29 10.12 17.03 -15.55
CA SER A 29 9.25 17.93 -16.32
C SER A 29 8.53 17.24 -17.48
N THR A 30 9.02 16.07 -17.92
CA THR A 30 8.54 15.37 -19.12
C THR A 30 8.08 13.95 -18.86
N CYS A 31 8.35 13.38 -17.69
CA CYS A 31 8.03 12.00 -17.37
C CYS A 31 7.66 11.83 -15.90
N SER A 32 6.76 10.91 -15.61
CA SER A 32 6.52 10.41 -14.26
C SER A 32 6.60 8.90 -14.30
N ASP A 33 7.61 8.35 -13.65
CA ASP A 33 7.85 6.92 -13.55
C ASP A 33 7.70 6.48 -12.10
N VAL A 34 7.25 5.23 -11.93
CA VAL A 34 7.18 4.59 -10.62
C VAL A 34 7.66 3.16 -10.71
N ARG A 35 8.39 2.72 -9.69
CA ARG A 35 8.77 1.31 -9.54
C ARG A 35 7.53 0.48 -9.21
N LEU A 36 7.02 -0.25 -10.20
CA LEU A 36 5.82 -1.08 -10.05
C LEU A 36 5.94 -2.06 -8.88
N GLN A 37 7.10 -2.72 -8.71
CA GLN A 37 7.31 -3.66 -7.60
C GLN A 37 7.09 -3.00 -6.23
N ASP A 38 7.51 -1.75 -6.05
CA ASP A 38 7.33 -1.04 -4.77
C ASP A 38 5.86 -0.71 -4.51
N ILE A 39 5.05 -0.55 -5.55
CA ILE A 39 3.60 -0.40 -5.43
C ILE A 39 2.97 -1.73 -5.03
N LEU A 40 3.36 -2.81 -5.72
CA LEU A 40 2.83 -4.14 -5.46
C LEU A 40 3.18 -4.60 -4.04
N ASP A 41 4.44 -4.50 -3.63
CA ASP A 41 4.90 -4.88 -2.28
C ASP A 41 4.18 -4.09 -1.19
N HIS A 42 4.04 -2.77 -1.39
CA HIS A 42 3.30 -1.92 -0.45
C HIS A 42 1.83 -2.33 -0.37
N THR A 43 1.21 -2.61 -1.51
CA THR A 43 -0.20 -3.06 -1.57
C THR A 43 -0.38 -4.40 -0.86
N CYS A 44 0.47 -5.38 -1.15
CA CYS A 44 0.47 -6.70 -0.50
C CYS A 44 0.63 -6.57 1.01
N PHE A 45 1.60 -5.77 1.47
CA PHE A 45 1.81 -5.54 2.90
C PHE A 45 0.58 -4.93 3.58
N ARG A 46 -0.02 -3.90 2.96
CA ARG A 46 -1.23 -3.25 3.49
C ARG A 46 -2.42 -4.20 3.52
N LEU A 47 -2.54 -5.07 2.52
CA LEU A 47 -3.57 -6.10 2.48
C LEU A 47 -3.37 -7.12 3.62
N CYS A 48 -2.14 -7.59 3.86
CA CYS A 48 -1.83 -8.46 5.00
C CYS A 48 -2.18 -7.80 6.33
N GLN A 49 -1.85 -6.52 6.52
CA GLN A 49 -2.21 -5.78 7.74
C GLN A 49 -3.72 -5.68 7.94
N TYR A 50 -4.47 -5.45 6.86
CA TYR A 50 -5.92 -5.41 6.91
C TYR A 50 -6.51 -6.79 7.26
N LEU A 51 -5.97 -7.85 6.66
CA LEU A 51 -6.38 -9.23 6.88
C LEU A 51 -5.79 -9.86 8.15
N TYR A 52 -5.00 -9.13 8.94
CA TYR A 52 -4.21 -9.68 10.04
C TYR A 52 -5.01 -10.58 10.99
N LYS A 53 -6.23 -10.18 11.39
CA LYS A 53 -7.09 -10.98 12.28
C LYS A 53 -7.54 -12.31 11.66
N VAL A 54 -7.71 -12.35 10.34
CA VAL A 54 -8.03 -13.57 9.61
C VAL A 54 -6.78 -14.45 9.53
N LEU A 55 -5.63 -13.84 9.24
CA LEU A 55 -4.34 -14.53 9.17
C LEU A 55 -3.91 -15.14 10.51
N GLU A 56 -4.23 -14.47 11.64
CA GLU A 56 -3.97 -14.98 12.99
C GLU A 56 -4.80 -16.23 13.34
N GLY A 57 -5.91 -16.47 12.65
CA GLY A 57 -6.75 -17.66 12.86
C GLY A 57 -6.13 -18.96 12.36
N TYR A 58 -5.09 -18.89 11.52
CA TYR A 58 -4.37 -20.05 11.00
C TYR A 58 -3.26 -20.50 11.94
N ASN A 59 -2.97 -21.79 11.96
CA ASN A 59 -1.83 -22.33 12.71
C ASN A 59 -0.49 -22.06 12.01
N VAL A 60 0.63 -22.35 12.68
CA VAL A 60 1.98 -22.04 12.17
C VAL A 60 2.29 -22.74 10.84
N GLU A 61 1.85 -23.99 10.67
CA GLU A 61 2.06 -24.75 9.44
C GLU A 61 1.26 -24.15 8.28
N GLU A 62 -0.01 -23.83 8.51
CA GLU A 62 -0.88 -23.17 7.53
C GLU A 62 -0.33 -21.81 7.12
N GLN A 63 0.11 -20.99 8.08
CA GLN A 63 0.71 -19.68 7.82
C GLN A 63 1.96 -19.78 6.95
N SER A 64 2.79 -20.80 7.16
CA SER A 64 4.03 -21.01 6.40
C SER A 64 3.79 -21.40 4.93
N ASN A 65 2.57 -21.87 4.62
CA ASN A 65 2.17 -22.30 3.28
C ASN A 65 1.26 -21.27 2.57
N LEU A 66 1.03 -20.10 3.16
CA LEU A 66 0.20 -19.07 2.55
C LEU A 66 0.93 -18.42 1.36
N GLU A 67 0.29 -18.45 0.19
CA GLU A 67 0.74 -17.76 -1.01
C GLU A 67 -0.23 -16.62 -1.37
N MET A 68 0.31 -15.43 -1.59
CA MET A 68 -0.48 -14.29 -2.07
C MET A 68 -0.44 -14.25 -3.59
N ILE A 69 -1.58 -14.53 -4.22
CA ILE A 69 -1.76 -14.45 -5.66
C ILE A 69 -2.44 -13.13 -6.00
N GLY A 70 -1.70 -12.22 -6.63
CA GLY A 70 -2.20 -10.93 -7.08
C GLY A 70 -2.40 -10.88 -8.59
N LYS A 71 -3.57 -10.42 -9.04
CA LYS A 71 -3.78 -9.97 -10.41
C LYS A 71 -3.72 -8.46 -10.45
N TRP A 72 -2.93 -7.92 -11.38
CA TRP A 72 -2.90 -6.50 -11.68
C TRP A 72 -3.21 -6.33 -13.16
N ASP A 73 -3.93 -5.25 -13.47
CA ASP A 73 -4.28 -4.87 -14.83
C ASP A 73 -3.81 -3.42 -15.04
N CYS A 74 -3.41 -3.08 -16.25
CA CYS A 74 -3.07 -1.72 -16.67
C CYS A 74 -3.88 -1.41 -17.92
N ASP A 75 -4.74 -0.40 -17.84
CA ASP A 75 -5.58 0.04 -18.97
C ASP A 75 -4.94 1.26 -19.65
N VAL A 76 -5.15 1.39 -20.96
CA VAL A 76 -4.49 2.38 -21.83
C VAL A 76 -5.44 3.54 -22.15
#